data_AF-A0A9E3M9L2-F1
#
_entry.id   AF-A0A9E3M9L2-F1
#
_cell.length_a   1.000
_cell.length_b   1.000
_cell.length_c   1.000
_cell.angle_alpha   90.00
_cell.angle_beta   90.00
_cell.angle_gamma   90.00
#
_symmetry.space_group_name_H-M   'P 1'
#
loop_
_entity.id
_entity.type
_entity.pdbx_description
1 polymer ?
#
loop_
_entity_poly.entity_id
_entity_poly.type
_entity_poly.pdbx_seq_one_letter_code
_entity_poly.pdbx_strand_id
1 'polypeptide(L)'
;MKQRRFVTSICISVVVTLLMTGVSAAEEKKSKAKPKVEFEIRNIQGWTVYINKKDLAEHKDRMDEALDHLQNQLYQTVRVLPQPALTKTQELVPIWVEFDTLGTAYHPQSKWLTDRGHQPPEGLGSMAGFCKAKSFCKNALHQPWVVLHELTHGYDYQFLGRGRRYSNKEIDTAYKRAMRSGSYDSVLCRYSTATKHYAKSNKMEYFAENTEAYFGTNDFYPFVRAELREHDPHACRLLENMWGVNVEEEERKIVSLVQYIELTSHGAVFGDSNNRPALASGSCAYIPTSKYKPRQIQGWTVYANPQLDKWMALSKESLKLLSYKLHMVKRYVPEKALKQLQKVPIWIELENPTVPYITYHCCKETLKSQHQNPDKLGAVEIGNVKNFMQWSFLQQFMVLNQLARAYHDKVLGYDNAEIKAAHQHAVRNQKYDLVLRFDGQYVRHPALTDEKEYFAEMTEAYYGVNDHYPFIQFELKQYDPNACDLLTKLWHGRAK
;
A
#
# COMPACT_ATOMS: atom_id res chain seq x y z
N MET A 1 -2.44 -45.42 63.78
CA MET A 1 -2.23 -45.31 65.25
C MET A 1 -0.77 -45.60 65.58
N LYS A 2 -0.10 -44.73 66.35
CA LYS A 2 1.03 -45.02 67.26
C LYS A 2 1.18 -43.82 68.22
N GLN A 3 1.69 -44.04 69.43
CA GLN A 3 1.49 -43.13 70.59
C GLN A 3 2.66 -42.17 70.88
N ARG A 4 2.40 -41.18 71.75
CA ARG A 4 3.33 -40.13 72.23
C ARG A 4 4.16 -40.57 73.45
N ARG A 5 5.34 -39.97 73.62
CA ARG A 5 5.89 -39.23 74.80
C ARG A 5 7.33 -38.74 74.44
N PHE A 6 7.81 -37.51 74.67
CA PHE A 6 7.83 -36.56 75.81
C PHE A 6 8.66 -37.03 77.03
N VAL A 7 9.48 -36.21 77.71
CA VAL A 7 9.83 -34.76 77.51
C VAL A 7 11.20 -34.63 76.77
N THR A 8 12.26 -33.85 77.06
CA THR A 8 12.65 -32.86 78.11
C THR A 8 13.67 -31.86 77.52
N SER A 9 13.85 -30.66 78.10
CA SER A 9 14.82 -29.62 77.67
C SER A 9 15.93 -29.35 78.69
N ILE A 10 17.02 -28.68 78.29
CA ILE A 10 17.81 -27.72 79.09
C ILE A 10 18.49 -26.72 78.13
N CYS A 11 18.63 -25.46 78.55
CA CYS A 11 19.26 -24.39 77.77
C CYS A 11 20.51 -23.87 78.49
N ILE A 12 21.57 -23.51 77.74
CA ILE A 12 22.62 -22.59 78.20
C ILE A 12 22.95 -21.64 77.04
N SER A 13 23.00 -20.34 77.34
CA SER A 13 23.40 -19.28 76.40
C SER A 13 24.83 -18.82 76.70
N VAL A 14 25.63 -18.52 75.67
CA VAL A 14 26.89 -17.76 75.80
C VAL A 14 26.92 -16.70 74.69
N VAL A 15 27.32 -15.48 75.07
CA VAL A 15 27.49 -14.33 74.18
C VAL A 15 28.98 -14.13 73.88
N VAL A 16 29.33 -13.84 72.62
CA VAL A 16 30.65 -13.34 72.24
C VAL A 16 30.48 -12.15 71.29
N THR A 17 31.30 -11.12 71.48
CA THR A 17 31.15 -9.77 70.89
C THR A 17 31.88 -9.62 69.55
N LEU A 18 31.51 -8.61 68.76
CA LEU A 18 32.19 -8.19 67.53
C LEU A 18 33.70 -7.94 67.71
N LEU A 19 34.47 -8.22 66.66
CA LEU A 19 35.63 -7.43 66.22
C LEU A 19 35.69 -7.45 64.67
N MET A 20 36.13 -6.35 64.05
CA MET A 20 36.17 -6.21 62.59
C MET A 20 37.58 -6.00 62.02
N THR A 21 37.96 -6.85 61.07
CA THR A 21 38.80 -6.59 59.89
C THR A 21 38.29 -7.55 58.80
N GLY A 22 38.15 -7.18 57.52
CA GLY A 22 39.22 -6.77 56.61
C GLY A 22 39.89 -8.03 56.02
N VAL A 23 39.77 -8.40 54.75
CA VAL A 23 39.29 -7.67 53.55
C VAL A 23 38.49 -8.63 52.63
N SER A 24 37.40 -8.15 52.03
CA SER A 24 36.70 -8.88 50.95
C SER A 24 37.16 -8.37 49.59
N ALA A 25 37.83 -9.23 48.81
CA ALA A 25 38.21 -8.94 47.43
C ALA A 25 37.01 -9.09 46.49
N ALA A 26 36.07 -8.14 46.56
CA ALA A 26 35.01 -8.02 45.58
C ALA A 26 35.58 -7.52 44.25
N GLU A 27 35.80 -8.41 43.27
CA GLU A 27 36.00 -8.01 41.88
C GLU A 27 34.74 -7.30 41.37
N GLU A 28 34.72 -5.99 41.47
CA GLU A 28 33.71 -5.14 40.86
C GLU A 28 33.84 -5.24 39.33
N LYS A 29 33.20 -6.25 38.75
CA LYS A 29 33.07 -6.42 37.29
C LYS A 29 32.25 -5.25 36.73
N LYS A 30 32.95 -4.15 36.46
CA LYS A 30 32.42 -3.00 35.70
C LYS A 30 31.97 -3.47 34.33
N SER A 31 30.69 -3.82 34.25
CA SER A 31 29.98 -4.08 33.01
C SER A 31 30.22 -2.89 32.09
N LYS A 32 31.02 -3.07 31.03
CA LYS A 32 31.21 -2.05 30.01
C LYS A 32 29.83 -1.67 29.49
N ALA A 33 29.42 -0.42 29.71
CA ALA A 33 28.15 0.07 29.20
C ALA A 33 28.10 -0.18 27.69
N LYS A 34 26.96 -0.66 27.18
CA LYS A 34 26.77 -0.79 25.73
C LYS A 34 27.07 0.58 25.08
N PRO A 35 27.78 0.63 23.94
CA PRO A 35 27.93 1.88 23.22
C PRO A 35 26.56 2.47 22.91
N LYS A 36 26.44 3.80 23.02
CA LYS A 36 25.20 4.52 22.72
C LYS A 36 24.91 4.41 21.21
N VAL A 37 23.67 4.06 20.85
CA VAL A 37 23.23 4.09 19.47
C VAL A 37 23.07 5.54 19.03
N GLU A 38 23.63 5.88 17.86
CA GLU A 38 23.40 7.17 17.21
C GLU A 38 22.41 7.03 16.06
N PHE A 39 21.58 8.06 15.89
CA PHE A 39 20.59 8.14 14.82
C PHE A 39 20.92 9.26 13.84
N GLU A 40 20.76 8.99 12.55
CA GLU A 40 20.54 10.02 11.54
C GLU A 40 19.04 10.36 11.54
N ILE A 41 18.69 11.64 11.49
CA ILE A 41 17.30 12.10 11.52
C ILE A 41 16.97 12.68 10.15
N ARG A 42 15.98 12.08 9.47
CA ARG A 42 15.46 12.54 8.17
C ARG A 42 14.00 12.95 8.31
N ASN A 43 13.57 13.95 7.55
CA ASN A 43 12.15 14.10 7.24
C ASN A 43 11.82 13.27 5.99
N ILE A 44 10.88 12.33 6.10
CA ILE A 44 10.44 11.49 4.97
C ILE A 44 8.93 11.65 4.84
N GLN A 45 8.49 12.26 3.73
CA GLN A 45 7.08 12.57 3.44
C GLN A 45 6.34 13.34 4.56
N GLY A 46 7.06 14.10 5.39
CA GLY A 46 6.51 14.85 6.52
C GLY A 46 6.82 14.26 7.90
N TRP A 47 7.03 12.94 8.02
CA TRP A 47 7.37 12.29 9.29
C TRP A 47 8.85 12.46 9.64
N THR A 48 9.13 12.60 10.95
CA THR A 48 10.49 12.50 11.51
C THR A 48 10.89 11.04 11.65
N VAL A 49 11.94 10.64 10.92
CA VAL A 49 12.47 9.27 10.88
C VAL A 49 13.87 9.21 11.46
N TYR A 50 14.03 8.41 12.52
CA TYR A 50 15.28 8.12 13.22
C TYR A 50 15.86 6.81 12.70
N ILE A 51 16.99 6.90 12.00
CA ILE A 51 17.64 5.80 11.30
C ILE A 51 18.95 5.48 12.03
N ASN A 52 19.15 4.24 12.46
CA ASN A 52 20.39 3.83 13.13
C ASN A 52 21.61 4.05 12.21
N LYS A 53 22.56 4.91 12.63
CA LYS A 53 23.72 5.30 11.80
C LYS A 53 24.63 4.11 11.47
N LYS A 54 24.79 3.18 12.42
CA LYS A 54 25.65 2.01 12.26
C LYS A 54 25.08 1.09 11.20
N ASP A 55 23.79 0.82 11.27
CA ASP A 55 23.06 0.00 10.30
C ASP A 55 23.12 0.61 8.89
N LEU A 56 22.93 1.93 8.78
CA LEU A 56 23.03 2.65 7.51
C LEU A 56 24.43 2.58 6.88
N ALA A 57 25.49 2.54 7.70
CA ALA A 57 26.87 2.40 7.23
C ALA A 57 27.25 0.94 6.87
N GLU A 58 26.91 -0.02 7.74
CA GLU A 58 27.30 -1.43 7.58
C GLU A 58 26.40 -2.23 6.62
N HIS A 59 25.16 -1.78 6.42
CA HIS A 59 24.15 -2.47 5.62
C HIS A 59 23.53 -1.59 4.53
N LYS A 60 24.29 -0.57 4.09
CA LYS A 60 23.89 0.53 3.20
C LYS A 60 22.85 0.14 2.13
N ASP A 61 23.17 -0.79 1.23
CA ASP A 61 22.30 -1.07 0.08
C ASP A 61 20.91 -1.63 0.48
N ARG A 62 20.84 -2.39 1.58
CA ARG A 62 19.57 -2.89 2.13
C ARG A 62 18.83 -1.84 2.95
N MET A 63 19.56 -0.97 3.64
CA MET A 63 18.96 0.18 4.32
C MET A 63 18.39 1.18 3.31
N ASP A 64 19.09 1.47 2.22
CA ASP A 64 18.59 2.32 1.13
C ASP A 64 17.37 1.70 0.43
N GLU A 65 17.37 0.38 0.16
CA GLU A 65 16.20 -0.34 -0.38
C GLU A 65 14.98 -0.23 0.56
N ALA A 66 15.18 -0.46 1.87
CA ALA A 66 14.13 -0.38 2.87
C ALA A 66 13.61 1.04 3.08
N LEU A 67 14.49 2.05 3.05
CA LEU A 67 14.14 3.46 3.21
C LEU A 67 13.44 4.03 1.98
N ASP A 68 13.79 3.60 0.76
CA ASP A 68 13.01 3.92 -0.44
C ASP A 68 11.63 3.25 -0.39
N HIS A 69 11.53 1.98 0.00
CA HIS A 69 10.20 1.37 0.17
C HIS A 69 9.38 2.05 1.27
N LEU A 70 9.99 2.45 2.40
CA LEU A 70 9.33 3.24 3.45
C LEU A 70 8.89 4.61 2.93
N GLN A 71 9.71 5.30 2.14
CA GLN A 71 9.35 6.57 1.50
C GLN A 71 8.13 6.44 0.56
N ASN A 72 7.99 5.30 -0.11
CA ASN A 72 6.84 5.00 -0.97
C ASN A 72 5.58 4.60 -0.17
N GLN A 73 5.75 3.82 0.90
CA GLN A 73 4.71 3.48 1.88
C GLN A 73 4.16 4.73 2.60
N LEU A 74 5.02 5.65 3.00
CA LEU A 74 4.62 6.94 3.56
C LEU A 74 3.98 7.86 2.50
N TYR A 75 4.38 7.74 1.22
CA TYR A 75 3.73 8.49 0.15
C TYR A 75 2.29 8.02 -0.10
N GLN A 76 2.03 6.71 -0.17
CA GLN A 76 0.65 6.22 -0.30
C GLN A 76 -0.21 6.66 0.90
N THR A 77 0.33 6.68 2.12
CA THR A 77 -0.33 7.24 3.32
C THR A 77 -0.69 8.73 3.16
N VAL A 78 0.24 9.58 2.68
CA VAL A 78 -0.03 11.00 2.35
C VAL A 78 -1.14 11.17 1.31
N ARG A 79 -1.32 10.18 0.43
CA ARG A 79 -2.28 10.26 -0.67
C ARG A 79 -3.71 9.83 -0.32
N VAL A 80 -3.92 9.19 0.84
CA VAL A 80 -5.23 8.65 1.25
C VAL A 80 -5.75 9.19 2.58
N LEU A 81 -4.87 9.61 3.51
CA LEU A 81 -5.31 10.15 4.80
C LEU A 81 -5.86 11.59 4.65
N PRO A 82 -7.02 11.92 5.27
CA PRO A 82 -7.52 13.29 5.33
C PRO A 82 -6.51 14.22 6.01
N GLN A 83 -6.32 15.43 5.46
CA GLN A 83 -5.25 16.35 5.86
C GLN A 83 -5.13 16.60 7.37
N PRO A 84 -6.22 16.78 8.16
CA PRO A 84 -6.10 16.96 9.61
C PRO A 84 -5.51 15.74 10.33
N ALA A 85 -5.89 14.53 9.92
CA ALA A 85 -5.36 13.29 10.50
C ALA A 85 -3.94 13.00 10.01
N LEU A 86 -3.65 13.24 8.72
CA LEU A 86 -2.30 13.15 8.17
C LEU A 86 -1.32 14.02 8.97
N THR A 87 -1.65 15.30 9.19
CA THR A 87 -0.84 16.22 10.00
C THR A 87 -0.64 15.67 11.42
N LYS A 88 -1.67 15.10 12.07
CA LYS A 88 -1.50 14.50 13.41
C LYS A 88 -0.62 13.24 13.41
N THR A 89 -0.65 12.41 12.36
CA THR A 89 0.30 11.29 12.25
C THR A 89 1.74 11.78 12.05
N GLN A 90 1.95 12.83 11.25
CA GLN A 90 3.28 13.42 10.99
C GLN A 90 3.88 14.11 12.23
N GLU A 91 3.05 14.81 13.00
CA GLU A 91 3.46 15.50 14.24
C GLU A 91 3.69 14.56 15.43
N LEU A 92 2.83 13.55 15.60
CA LEU A 92 2.75 12.78 16.87
C LEU A 92 3.36 11.37 16.78
N VAL A 93 3.65 10.86 15.59
CA VAL A 93 4.15 9.48 15.39
C VAL A 93 5.54 9.52 14.77
N PRO A 94 6.61 9.71 15.57
CA PRO A 94 7.98 9.57 15.08
C PRO A 94 8.25 8.10 14.71
N ILE A 95 9.12 7.91 13.72
CA ILE A 95 9.43 6.60 13.14
C ILE A 95 10.87 6.19 13.50
N TRP A 96 11.08 4.95 13.91
CA TRP A 96 12.39 4.38 14.26
C TRP A 96 12.73 3.21 13.33
N VAL A 97 13.91 3.24 12.70
CA VAL A 97 14.35 2.26 11.68
C VAL A 97 15.71 1.66 12.06
N GLU A 98 15.75 0.33 12.13
CA GLU A 98 16.95 -0.48 12.37
C GLU A 98 16.96 -1.70 11.44
N PHE A 99 18.13 -2.30 11.24
CA PHE A 99 18.34 -3.39 10.30
C PHE A 99 17.66 -4.69 10.73
N ASP A 100 17.89 -5.13 11.97
CA ASP A 100 17.47 -6.46 12.44
C ASP A 100 17.35 -6.61 13.98
N THR A 101 16.73 -5.66 14.68
CA THR A 101 16.55 -5.75 16.15
C THR A 101 15.14 -6.26 16.51
N LEU A 102 14.17 -5.36 16.67
CA LEU A 102 12.77 -5.67 16.95
C LEU A 102 11.96 -5.92 15.67
N GLY A 103 10.70 -6.33 15.83
CA GLY A 103 9.74 -6.44 14.71
C GLY A 103 9.32 -5.09 14.14
N THR A 104 8.38 -5.13 13.18
CA THR A 104 7.51 -3.99 12.90
C THR A 104 6.46 -3.93 14.01
N ALA A 105 6.34 -2.80 14.71
CA ALA A 105 5.35 -2.57 15.77
C ALA A 105 5.38 -1.10 16.25
N TYR A 106 4.23 -0.53 16.57
CA TYR A 106 4.13 0.69 17.34
C TYR A 106 4.43 0.44 18.83
N HIS A 107 5.17 1.37 19.44
CA HIS A 107 5.63 1.30 20.81
C HIS A 107 5.06 2.47 21.62
N PRO A 108 3.98 2.28 22.41
CA PRO A 108 3.34 3.36 23.19
C PRO A 108 4.17 3.84 24.39
N GLN A 109 5.18 3.07 24.80
CA GLN A 109 6.00 3.34 25.98
C GLN A 109 7.47 2.98 25.71
N SER A 110 8.29 3.97 25.40
CA SER A 110 9.74 3.80 25.17
C SER A 110 10.46 3.13 26.34
N LYS A 111 10.00 3.36 27.58
CA LYS A 111 10.53 2.70 28.78
C LYS A 111 10.47 1.16 28.72
N TRP A 112 9.46 0.57 28.07
CA TRP A 112 9.37 -0.88 27.92
C TRP A 112 10.51 -1.45 27.07
N LEU A 113 10.99 -0.67 26.08
CA LEU A 113 12.12 -1.02 25.23
C LEU A 113 13.43 -0.93 26.02
N THR A 114 13.64 0.16 26.76
CA THR A 114 14.87 0.37 27.55
C THR A 114 15.00 -0.63 28.70
N ASP A 115 13.90 -0.96 29.38
CA ASP A 115 13.86 -1.94 30.47
C ASP A 115 14.15 -3.37 29.97
N ARG A 116 14.02 -3.61 28.65
CA ARG A 116 14.40 -4.86 27.96
C ARG A 116 15.77 -4.79 27.27
N GLY A 117 16.52 -3.70 27.46
CA GLY A 117 17.89 -3.55 26.98
C GLY A 117 18.02 -3.18 25.49
N HIS A 118 16.93 -2.73 24.86
CA HIS A 118 16.95 -2.05 23.56
C HIS A 118 17.35 -0.57 23.72
N GLN A 119 17.78 0.06 22.63
CA GLN A 119 18.28 1.44 22.63
C GLN A 119 17.51 2.29 21.58
N PRO A 120 16.20 2.55 21.79
CA PRO A 120 15.43 3.44 20.92
C PRO A 120 15.94 4.88 20.97
N PRO A 121 15.50 5.77 20.06
CA PRO A 121 15.87 7.17 20.08
C PRO A 121 15.47 7.85 21.39
N GLU A 122 16.44 8.52 22.01
CA GLU A 122 16.26 9.20 23.30
C GLU A 122 15.25 10.35 23.22
N GLY A 123 14.58 10.64 24.34
CA GLY A 123 13.58 11.70 24.45
C GLY A 123 12.20 11.34 23.88
N LEU A 124 12.08 10.30 23.06
CA LEU A 124 10.79 9.84 22.55
C LEU A 124 10.02 9.04 23.63
N GLY A 125 8.78 9.45 23.90
CA GLY A 125 7.86 8.69 24.75
C GLY A 125 7.27 7.46 24.06
N SER A 126 7.06 7.54 22.74
CA SER A 126 6.47 6.50 21.89
C SER A 126 6.91 6.67 20.43
N MET A 127 6.90 5.61 19.62
CA MET A 127 7.30 5.65 18.20
C MET A 127 6.73 4.46 17.40
N ALA A 128 6.64 4.58 16.08
CA ALA A 128 6.44 3.45 15.18
C ALA A 128 7.80 2.81 14.83
N GLY A 129 8.03 1.55 15.23
CA GLY A 129 9.26 0.82 14.96
C GLY A 129 9.17 -0.03 13.69
N PHE A 130 10.16 0.11 12.80
CA PHE A 130 10.36 -0.74 11.61
C PHE A 130 11.76 -1.37 11.66
N CYS A 131 12.02 -2.12 12.74
CA CYS A 131 13.37 -2.57 13.11
C CYS A 131 13.82 -3.88 12.43
N LYS A 132 13.15 -4.27 11.33
CA LYS A 132 13.51 -5.38 10.43
C LYS A 132 13.80 -4.90 9.01
N ALA A 133 14.50 -3.78 8.82
CA ALA A 133 14.78 -3.23 7.49
C ALA A 133 15.40 -4.27 6.52
N LYS A 134 16.22 -5.22 7.01
CA LYS A 134 16.78 -6.33 6.21
C LYS A 134 15.75 -7.18 5.44
N SER A 135 14.50 -7.21 5.92
CA SER A 135 13.39 -8.02 5.41
C SER A 135 12.12 -7.21 5.15
N PHE A 136 12.10 -5.92 5.48
CA PHE A 136 10.93 -5.06 5.36
C PHE A 136 10.31 -5.09 3.97
N CYS A 137 11.13 -4.94 2.92
CA CYS A 137 10.67 -5.05 1.53
C CYS A 137 10.05 -6.43 1.21
N LYS A 138 10.55 -7.53 1.78
CA LYS A 138 9.94 -8.84 1.58
C LYS A 138 8.58 -8.91 2.29
N ASN A 139 8.53 -8.56 3.57
CA ASN A 139 7.34 -8.70 4.40
C ASN A 139 6.19 -7.81 3.89
N ALA A 140 6.51 -6.59 3.46
CA ALA A 140 5.56 -5.64 2.85
C ALA A 140 5.13 -5.99 1.41
N LEU A 141 5.43 -7.20 0.89
CA LEU A 141 4.69 -7.79 -0.23
C LEU A 141 3.39 -8.44 0.26
N HIS A 142 3.43 -9.04 1.45
CA HIS A 142 2.31 -9.77 2.03
C HIS A 142 1.40 -8.84 2.85
N GLN A 143 1.98 -7.85 3.52
CA GLN A 143 1.28 -6.80 4.28
C GLN A 143 1.50 -5.43 3.61
N PRO A 144 0.77 -5.11 2.52
CA PRO A 144 1.10 -3.99 1.64
C PRO A 144 0.82 -2.59 2.23
N TRP A 145 0.11 -2.49 3.35
CA TRP A 145 -0.19 -1.23 4.04
C TRP A 145 0.28 -1.20 5.52
N VAL A 146 1.20 -2.10 5.90
CA VAL A 146 1.75 -2.22 7.28
C VAL A 146 2.33 -0.92 7.85
N VAL A 147 2.76 0.04 7.01
CA VAL A 147 3.20 1.36 7.51
C VAL A 147 2.01 2.21 7.97
N LEU A 148 0.88 2.16 7.28
CA LEU A 148 -0.37 2.77 7.74
C LEU A 148 -0.91 2.05 8.98
N HIS A 149 -0.74 0.73 9.11
CA HIS A 149 -1.09 -0.03 10.32
C HIS A 149 -0.41 0.55 11.58
N GLU A 150 0.92 0.69 11.58
CA GLU A 150 1.64 1.21 12.75
C GLU A 150 1.41 2.71 12.99
N LEU A 151 1.21 3.49 11.92
CA LEU A 151 0.77 4.87 12.04
C LEU A 151 -0.66 4.99 12.61
N THR A 152 -1.51 3.98 12.39
CA THR A 152 -2.87 3.91 12.96
C THR A 152 -2.84 3.61 14.45
N HIS A 153 -2.00 2.68 14.90
CA HIS A 153 -1.74 2.46 16.34
C HIS A 153 -1.21 3.74 17.01
N GLY A 154 -0.34 4.48 16.31
CA GLY A 154 0.14 5.78 16.77
C GLY A 154 -0.95 6.86 16.83
N TYR A 155 -1.82 6.92 15.82
CA TYR A 155 -2.95 7.85 15.77
C TYR A 155 -3.97 7.56 16.88
N ASP A 156 -4.34 6.29 17.08
CA ASP A 156 -5.25 5.88 18.15
C ASP A 156 -4.65 6.23 19.52
N TYR A 157 -3.38 5.86 19.79
CA TYR A 157 -2.78 6.13 21.10
C TYR A 157 -2.58 7.63 21.37
N GLN A 158 -1.96 8.38 20.44
CA GLN A 158 -1.56 9.77 20.69
C GLN A 158 -2.70 10.77 20.49
N PHE A 159 -3.54 10.61 19.46
CA PHE A 159 -4.58 11.60 19.16
C PHE A 159 -5.92 11.23 19.81
N LEU A 160 -6.51 10.08 19.45
CA LEU A 160 -7.82 9.67 19.98
C LEU A 160 -7.73 9.34 21.50
N GLY A 161 -6.64 8.70 21.89
CA GLY A 161 -6.27 8.27 23.23
C GLY A 161 -5.53 9.30 24.08
N ARG A 162 -5.14 10.44 23.47
CA ARG A 162 -4.42 11.56 24.12
C ARG A 162 -3.13 11.15 24.86
N GLY A 163 -2.43 10.14 24.34
CA GLY A 163 -1.19 9.58 24.90
C GLY A 163 -1.36 8.81 26.22
N ARG A 164 -2.60 8.39 26.55
CA ARG A 164 -2.93 7.78 27.86
C ARG A 164 -3.55 6.38 27.80
N ARG A 165 -4.19 6.03 26.69
CA ARG A 165 -4.86 4.74 26.45
C ARG A 165 -5.05 4.53 24.95
N TYR A 166 -5.29 3.30 24.53
CA TYR A 166 -5.84 3.05 23.20
C TYR A 166 -7.36 3.16 23.20
N SER A 167 -7.88 3.71 22.11
CA SER A 167 -9.26 3.72 21.62
C SER A 167 -10.34 4.31 22.53
N ASN A 168 -11.23 5.04 21.90
CA ASN A 168 -12.40 5.66 22.51
C ASN A 168 -13.55 4.66 22.72
N LYS A 169 -14.73 5.17 23.11
CA LYS A 169 -15.92 4.35 23.39
C LYS A 169 -16.56 3.85 22.09
N GLU A 170 -16.38 4.59 21.01
CA GLU A 170 -16.96 4.40 19.70
C GLU A 170 -16.30 3.18 19.02
N ILE A 171 -14.96 3.15 18.99
CA ILE A 171 -14.16 2.00 18.55
C ILE A 171 -14.44 0.76 19.43
N ASP A 172 -14.47 0.93 20.76
CA ASP A 172 -14.79 -0.17 21.69
C ASP A 172 -16.20 -0.76 21.46
N THR A 173 -17.19 0.08 21.16
CA THR A 173 -18.56 -0.34 20.84
C THR A 173 -18.63 -1.07 19.50
N ALA A 174 -17.92 -0.57 18.47
CA ALA A 174 -17.85 -1.19 17.16
C ALA A 174 -17.12 -2.55 17.20
N TYR A 175 -15.95 -2.62 17.83
CA TYR A 175 -15.25 -3.88 18.07
C TYR A 175 -16.13 -4.90 18.79
N LYS A 176 -16.79 -4.50 19.89
CA LYS A 176 -17.72 -5.39 20.62
C LYS A 176 -18.94 -5.82 19.80
N ARG A 177 -19.36 -5.05 18.79
CA ARG A 177 -20.39 -5.44 17.80
C ARG A 177 -19.81 -6.48 16.84
N ALA A 178 -18.67 -6.21 16.20
CA ALA A 178 -18.02 -7.12 15.25
C ALA A 178 -17.64 -8.47 15.89
N MET A 179 -17.21 -8.47 17.16
CA MET A 179 -16.94 -9.71 17.89
C MET A 179 -18.21 -10.49 18.28
N ARG A 180 -19.41 -9.88 18.19
CA ARG A 180 -20.71 -10.54 18.39
C ARG A 180 -21.41 -10.96 17.09
N SER A 181 -21.06 -10.39 15.94
CA SER A 181 -21.59 -10.87 14.64
C SER A 181 -21.01 -12.23 14.25
N GLY A 182 -19.79 -12.53 14.72
CA GLY A 182 -19.05 -13.72 14.32
C GLY A 182 -18.43 -13.63 12.91
N SER A 183 -18.57 -12.50 12.22
CA SER A 183 -18.14 -12.36 10.81
C SER A 183 -16.61 -12.40 10.64
N TYR A 184 -15.87 -11.99 11.68
CA TYR A 184 -14.40 -12.00 11.72
C TYR A 184 -13.80 -13.36 12.15
N ASP A 185 -14.62 -14.39 12.43
CA ASP A 185 -14.15 -15.66 13.03
C ASP A 185 -13.50 -16.64 12.04
N SER A 186 -13.87 -16.57 10.76
CA SER A 186 -13.32 -17.40 9.70
C SER A 186 -13.36 -16.64 8.37
N VAL A 187 -12.35 -15.81 8.14
CA VAL A 187 -12.16 -15.01 6.92
C VAL A 187 -11.10 -15.62 6.01
N LEU A 188 -11.09 -15.17 4.75
CA LEU A 188 -9.96 -15.37 3.86
C LEU A 188 -8.74 -14.55 4.36
N CYS A 189 -7.55 -15.04 4.10
CA CYS A 189 -6.29 -14.33 4.31
C CYS A 189 -5.32 -14.74 3.20
N ARG A 190 -4.35 -13.88 2.85
CA ARG A 190 -3.41 -14.10 1.73
C ARG A 190 -2.72 -15.48 1.72
N TYR A 191 -2.63 -16.14 2.87
CA TYR A 191 -2.03 -17.48 3.06
C TYR A 191 -2.98 -18.54 3.67
N SER A 192 -4.28 -18.26 3.86
CA SER A 192 -5.27 -19.25 4.32
C SER A 192 -6.69 -19.00 3.78
N THR A 193 -7.37 -20.05 3.34
CA THR A 193 -8.79 -20.00 2.94
C THR A 193 -9.76 -19.96 4.14
N ALA A 194 -9.26 -20.15 5.36
CA ALA A 194 -10.02 -19.96 6.59
C ALA A 194 -9.08 -19.62 7.75
N THR A 195 -9.24 -18.46 8.36
CA THR A 195 -8.55 -18.10 9.61
C THR A 195 -9.37 -17.08 10.40
N LYS A 196 -9.13 -16.98 11.71
CA LYS A 196 -9.57 -15.80 12.48
C LYS A 196 -8.84 -14.57 11.92
N HIS A 197 -9.58 -13.51 11.67
CA HIS A 197 -9.01 -12.21 11.24
C HIS A 197 -8.14 -11.65 12.37
N TYR A 198 -6.99 -11.04 12.07
CA TYR A 198 -6.12 -10.49 13.11
C TYR A 198 -6.80 -9.37 13.93
N ALA A 199 -7.75 -8.64 13.31
CA ALA A 199 -8.72 -7.76 13.97
C ALA A 199 -9.47 -8.36 15.19
N LYS A 200 -9.55 -9.69 15.33
CA LYS A 200 -10.13 -10.34 16.54
C LYS A 200 -9.24 -10.25 17.78
N SER A 201 -7.95 -9.96 17.63
CA SER A 201 -6.97 -10.06 18.72
C SER A 201 -7.22 -9.04 19.83
N ASN A 202 -7.53 -7.80 19.45
CA ASN A 202 -7.97 -6.74 20.35
C ASN A 202 -8.61 -5.58 19.53
N LYS A 203 -9.16 -4.58 20.24
CA LYS A 203 -9.83 -3.42 19.62
C LYS A 203 -8.91 -2.47 18.83
N MET A 204 -7.59 -2.53 19.04
CA MET A 204 -6.60 -1.72 18.34
C MET A 204 -6.31 -2.34 16.97
N GLU A 205 -6.08 -3.66 16.90
CA GLU A 205 -5.95 -4.35 15.61
C GLU A 205 -7.24 -4.17 14.79
N TYR A 206 -8.41 -4.26 15.42
CA TYR A 206 -9.68 -3.97 14.75
C TYR A 206 -9.74 -2.55 14.15
N PHE A 207 -9.08 -1.56 14.74
CA PHE A 207 -9.02 -0.22 14.15
C PHE A 207 -7.96 -0.13 13.04
N ALA A 208 -6.79 -0.76 13.22
CA ALA A 208 -5.70 -0.75 12.24
C ALA A 208 -6.03 -1.56 10.96
N GLU A 209 -6.46 -2.81 11.11
CA GLU A 209 -6.77 -3.73 9.99
C GLU A 209 -7.88 -3.19 9.09
N ASN A 210 -8.98 -2.72 9.68
CA ASN A 210 -10.07 -2.14 8.90
C ASN A 210 -9.66 -0.76 8.30
N THR A 211 -8.65 -0.07 8.87
CA THR A 211 -8.05 1.12 8.23
C THR A 211 -7.25 0.75 6.97
N GLU A 212 -6.48 -0.35 6.99
CA GLU A 212 -5.80 -0.86 5.78
C GLU A 212 -6.82 -1.21 4.69
N ALA A 213 -7.90 -1.92 5.03
CA ALA A 213 -8.97 -2.25 4.09
C ALA A 213 -9.68 -1.00 3.54
N TYR A 214 -9.95 0.00 4.38
CA TYR A 214 -10.69 1.20 3.98
C TYR A 214 -9.90 2.16 3.07
N PHE A 215 -8.61 2.39 3.33
CA PHE A 215 -7.79 3.33 2.54
C PHE A 215 -6.91 2.66 1.48
N GLY A 216 -6.79 1.34 1.51
CA GLY A 216 -5.72 0.63 0.79
C GLY A 216 -6.08 -0.81 0.46
N THR A 217 -5.36 -1.75 1.05
CA THR A 217 -5.58 -3.20 0.88
C THR A 217 -5.03 -3.95 2.08
N ASN A 218 -5.87 -4.70 2.78
CA ASN A 218 -5.48 -5.52 3.94
C ASN A 218 -4.90 -6.90 3.50
N ASP A 219 -4.32 -7.67 4.43
CA ASP A 219 -3.91 -9.07 4.16
C ASP A 219 -4.89 -10.14 4.69
N PHE A 220 -5.93 -9.72 5.42
CA PHE A 220 -7.14 -10.49 5.76
C PHE A 220 -8.37 -9.87 5.08
N TYR A 221 -9.35 -10.70 4.70
CA TYR A 221 -10.65 -10.24 4.19
C TYR A 221 -11.50 -9.62 5.31
N PRO A 222 -12.17 -8.47 5.10
CA PRO A 222 -12.29 -7.72 3.84
C PRO A 222 -10.96 -7.06 3.41
N PHE A 223 -10.54 -7.32 2.17
CA PHE A 223 -9.26 -6.85 1.66
C PHE A 223 -9.35 -5.38 1.21
N VAL A 224 -10.45 -4.97 0.58
CA VAL A 224 -10.65 -3.60 0.08
C VAL A 224 -11.94 -2.93 0.59
N ARG A 225 -12.02 -1.60 0.45
CA ARG A 225 -13.12 -0.75 0.96
C ARG A 225 -14.52 -1.18 0.52
N ALA A 226 -14.65 -1.70 -0.71
CA ALA A 226 -15.92 -2.20 -1.24
C ALA A 226 -16.44 -3.40 -0.42
N GLU A 227 -15.56 -4.36 -0.12
CA GLU A 227 -15.88 -5.54 0.69
C GLU A 227 -16.10 -5.17 2.15
N LEU A 228 -15.31 -4.23 2.69
CA LEU A 228 -15.51 -3.74 4.07
C LEU A 228 -16.89 -3.11 4.25
N ARG A 229 -17.39 -2.42 3.21
CA ARG A 229 -18.72 -1.81 3.18
C ARG A 229 -19.85 -2.85 3.20
N GLU A 230 -19.64 -4.04 2.64
CA GLU A 230 -20.56 -5.17 2.77
C GLU A 230 -20.40 -5.89 4.12
N HIS A 231 -19.15 -6.17 4.53
CA HIS A 231 -18.81 -7.00 5.68
C HIS A 231 -19.13 -6.35 7.04
N ASP A 232 -18.66 -5.12 7.28
CA ASP A 232 -19.15 -4.30 8.39
C ASP A 232 -19.29 -2.82 7.97
N PRO A 233 -20.45 -2.42 7.43
CA PRO A 233 -20.73 -1.01 7.11
C PRO A 233 -20.68 -0.07 8.34
N HIS A 234 -20.61 -0.58 9.58
CA HIS A 234 -20.34 0.24 10.76
C HIS A 234 -18.84 0.44 11.00
N ALA A 235 -17.97 -0.43 10.51
CA ALA A 235 -16.53 -0.16 10.45
C ALA A 235 -16.23 0.97 9.46
N CYS A 236 -16.82 0.97 8.25
CA CYS A 236 -16.70 2.11 7.31
C CYS A 236 -17.09 3.44 7.96
N ARG A 237 -18.31 3.55 8.51
CA ARG A 237 -18.77 4.79 9.16
C ARG A 237 -17.98 5.19 10.40
N LEU A 238 -17.42 4.23 11.12
CA LEU A 238 -16.48 4.49 12.21
C LEU A 238 -15.21 5.14 11.66
N LEU A 239 -14.62 4.58 10.60
CA LEU A 239 -13.38 5.06 10.00
C LEU A 239 -13.54 6.43 9.35
N GLU A 240 -14.64 6.64 8.61
CA GLU A 240 -15.04 7.94 8.06
C GLU A 240 -15.02 9.04 9.13
N ASN A 241 -15.63 8.76 10.29
CA ASN A 241 -15.69 9.68 11.42
C ASN A 241 -14.34 9.83 12.15
N MET A 242 -13.66 8.72 12.47
CA MET A 242 -12.41 8.73 13.26
C MET A 242 -11.23 9.35 12.51
N TRP A 243 -11.17 9.21 11.19
CA TRP A 243 -10.13 9.80 10.35
C TRP A 243 -10.51 11.18 9.80
N GLY A 244 -11.77 11.62 9.94
CA GLY A 244 -12.25 12.90 9.43
C GLY A 244 -12.35 12.94 7.91
N VAL A 245 -12.88 11.88 7.30
CA VAL A 245 -13.03 11.75 5.84
C VAL A 245 -14.11 12.70 5.32
N ASN A 246 -13.77 13.48 4.29
CA ASN A 246 -14.74 14.30 3.57
C ASN A 246 -15.55 13.41 2.59
N VAL A 247 -16.56 12.71 3.13
CA VAL A 247 -17.33 11.68 2.38
C VAL A 247 -17.91 12.23 1.08
N GLU A 248 -18.41 13.47 1.05
CA GLU A 248 -18.93 14.06 -0.18
C GLU A 248 -17.85 14.29 -1.26
N GLU A 249 -16.60 14.56 -0.84
CA GLU A 249 -15.50 14.79 -1.77
C GLU A 249 -14.96 13.48 -2.33
N GLU A 250 -14.92 12.43 -1.51
CA GLU A 250 -14.66 11.07 -1.97
C GLU A 250 -15.76 10.59 -2.93
N GLU A 251 -17.03 10.83 -2.63
CA GLU A 251 -18.15 10.48 -3.51
C GLU A 251 -18.07 11.24 -4.84
N ARG A 252 -17.73 12.54 -4.83
CA ARG A 252 -17.48 13.30 -6.08
C ARG A 252 -16.32 12.73 -6.91
N LYS A 253 -15.28 12.15 -6.29
CA LYS A 253 -14.16 11.48 -6.99
C LYS A 253 -14.58 10.12 -7.57
N ILE A 254 -15.39 9.37 -6.83
CA ILE A 254 -15.95 8.09 -7.25
C ILE A 254 -16.89 8.29 -8.44
N VAL A 255 -17.90 9.17 -8.31
CA VAL A 255 -18.88 9.45 -9.37
C VAL A 255 -18.20 9.92 -10.66
N SER A 256 -17.19 10.80 -10.60
CA SER A 256 -16.51 11.27 -11.82
C SER A 256 -15.69 10.18 -12.52
N LEU A 257 -15.14 9.22 -11.77
CA LEU A 257 -14.46 8.05 -12.32
C LEU A 257 -15.46 7.04 -12.91
N VAL A 258 -16.55 6.77 -12.19
CA VAL A 258 -17.61 5.87 -12.63
C VAL A 258 -18.21 6.35 -13.96
N GLN A 259 -18.50 7.66 -14.07
CA GLN A 259 -18.93 8.29 -15.32
C GLN A 259 -17.91 8.11 -16.45
N TYR A 260 -16.61 8.16 -16.17
CA TYR A 260 -15.57 7.90 -17.17
C TYR A 260 -15.54 6.44 -17.63
N ILE A 261 -15.61 5.48 -16.70
CA ILE A 261 -15.61 4.04 -16.99
C ILE A 261 -16.85 3.68 -17.83
N GLU A 262 -18.02 4.19 -17.47
CA GLU A 262 -19.28 3.88 -18.16
C GLU A 262 -19.35 4.54 -19.54
N LEU A 263 -18.88 5.79 -19.70
CA LEU A 263 -18.80 6.43 -21.02
C LEU A 263 -17.81 5.72 -21.96
N THR A 264 -16.64 5.30 -21.47
CA THR A 264 -15.68 4.55 -22.30
C THR A 264 -16.16 3.14 -22.64
N SER A 265 -16.81 2.44 -21.71
CA SER A 265 -17.42 1.12 -21.94
C SER A 265 -18.52 1.15 -23.01
N HIS A 266 -19.18 2.28 -23.21
CA HIS A 266 -20.17 2.50 -24.26
C HIS A 266 -19.62 3.20 -25.52
N GLY A 267 -18.31 3.41 -25.62
CA GLY A 267 -17.66 4.05 -26.77
C GLY A 267 -17.96 5.55 -26.92
N ALA A 268 -18.46 6.19 -25.86
CA ALA A 268 -18.79 7.61 -25.83
C ALA A 268 -17.58 8.48 -25.42
N VAL A 269 -17.60 9.75 -25.86
CA VAL A 269 -16.53 10.71 -25.54
C VAL A 269 -16.77 11.31 -24.16
N PHE A 270 -15.79 11.17 -23.26
CA PHE A 270 -15.81 11.81 -21.95
C PHE A 270 -15.53 13.31 -22.06
N GLY A 271 -16.56 14.14 -21.90
CA GLY A 271 -16.45 15.60 -21.90
C GLY A 271 -16.39 16.19 -20.48
N ASP A 272 -15.39 17.03 -20.21
CA ASP A 272 -15.41 17.96 -19.08
C ASP A 272 -16.51 19.01 -19.29
N SER A 273 -17.24 19.39 -18.24
CA SER A 273 -18.47 20.20 -18.32
C SER A 273 -18.22 21.70 -18.57
N ASN A 274 -17.09 22.04 -19.20
CA ASN A 274 -16.65 23.41 -19.46
C ASN A 274 -16.78 23.74 -20.95
N ASN A 275 -17.71 24.62 -21.28
CA ASN A 275 -18.05 25.04 -22.63
C ASN A 275 -16.83 25.66 -23.35
N ARG A 276 -16.21 24.94 -24.29
CA ARG A 276 -14.99 25.38 -25.01
C ARG A 276 -15.30 25.75 -26.47
N PRO A 277 -14.78 26.89 -26.97
CA PRO A 277 -14.81 27.20 -28.40
C PRO A 277 -13.90 26.26 -29.18
N ALA A 278 -14.21 26.04 -30.46
CA ALA A 278 -13.38 25.23 -31.36
C ALA A 278 -11.96 25.82 -31.50
N LEU A 279 -10.95 24.96 -31.46
CA LEU A 279 -9.55 25.36 -31.69
C LEU A 279 -9.36 25.80 -33.14
N ALA A 280 -8.81 27.00 -33.33
CA ALA A 280 -8.57 27.56 -34.64
C ALA A 280 -7.50 26.77 -35.42
N SER A 281 -7.79 26.47 -36.68
CA SER A 281 -6.89 25.76 -37.60
C SER A 281 -5.64 26.59 -37.91
N GLY A 282 -4.47 26.16 -37.44
CA GLY A 282 -3.20 26.82 -37.78
C GLY A 282 -1.97 26.37 -36.99
N SER A 283 -2.13 25.78 -35.79
CA SER A 283 -1.03 25.17 -35.05
C SER A 283 -0.74 23.74 -35.52
N CYS A 284 0.45 23.22 -35.22
CA CYS A 284 0.72 21.78 -35.32
C CYS A 284 -0.23 21.04 -34.36
N ALA A 285 -0.93 20.02 -34.86
CA ALA A 285 -2.05 19.39 -34.15
C ALA A 285 -1.66 18.71 -32.82
N TYR A 286 -0.38 18.37 -32.66
CA TYR A 286 0.20 17.82 -31.46
C TYR A 286 1.55 18.49 -31.15
N ILE A 287 2.01 18.41 -29.91
CA ILE A 287 3.37 18.81 -29.54
C ILE A 287 4.33 17.73 -30.07
N PRO A 288 5.34 18.08 -30.89
CA PRO A 288 6.29 17.10 -31.40
C PRO A 288 7.27 16.64 -30.31
N THR A 289 7.69 15.37 -30.42
CA THR A 289 8.51 14.64 -29.42
C THR A 289 9.78 15.37 -29.02
N SER A 290 10.41 16.10 -29.95
CA SER A 290 11.61 16.92 -29.71
C SER A 290 11.40 18.11 -28.75
N LYS A 291 10.17 18.36 -28.27
CA LYS A 291 9.86 19.34 -27.21
C LYS A 291 9.66 18.71 -25.84
N TYR A 292 9.52 17.38 -25.75
CA TYR A 292 9.40 16.66 -24.49
C TYR A 292 10.80 16.37 -23.93
N LYS A 293 11.01 16.61 -22.64
CA LYS A 293 12.26 16.29 -21.95
C LYS A 293 12.17 14.86 -21.41
N PRO A 294 12.90 13.86 -21.96
CA PRO A 294 12.87 12.50 -21.45
C PRO A 294 13.48 12.44 -20.04
N ARG A 295 12.89 11.63 -19.17
CA ARG A 295 13.33 11.40 -17.78
C ARG A 295 13.40 9.90 -17.52
N GLN A 296 14.34 9.45 -16.70
CA GLN A 296 14.37 8.06 -16.22
C GLN A 296 13.66 7.98 -14.87
N ILE A 297 12.60 7.17 -14.78
CA ILE A 297 11.81 6.98 -13.56
C ILE A 297 11.61 5.48 -13.34
N GLN A 298 12.16 4.94 -12.25
CA GLN A 298 12.15 3.50 -11.92
C GLN A 298 12.65 2.54 -13.02
N GLY A 299 13.38 3.06 -14.02
CA GLY A 299 13.89 2.32 -15.18
C GLY A 299 13.02 2.43 -16.45
N TRP A 300 11.95 3.23 -16.43
CA TRP A 300 11.19 3.62 -17.62
C TRP A 300 11.63 4.99 -18.14
N THR A 301 11.61 5.15 -19.48
CA THR A 301 11.71 6.46 -20.13
C THR A 301 10.36 7.16 -20.11
N VAL A 302 10.29 8.30 -19.42
CA VAL A 302 9.08 9.11 -19.24
C VAL A 302 9.22 10.46 -19.99
N TYR A 303 8.25 10.75 -20.86
CA TYR A 303 8.13 12.00 -21.60
C TYR A 303 7.08 12.89 -20.94
N ALA A 304 7.53 13.94 -20.24
CA ALA A 304 6.64 14.93 -19.64
C ALA A 304 6.36 16.09 -20.60
N ASN A 305 5.08 16.44 -20.78
CA ASN A 305 4.63 17.56 -21.60
C ASN A 305 5.28 18.88 -21.13
N PRO A 306 5.91 19.66 -22.04
CA PRO A 306 6.64 20.88 -21.67
C PRO A 306 5.76 21.97 -21.05
N GLN A 307 4.44 21.94 -21.23
CA GLN A 307 3.50 22.86 -20.56
C GLN A 307 3.38 22.59 -19.05
N LEU A 308 3.73 21.39 -18.57
CA LEU A 308 3.79 21.06 -17.14
C LEU A 308 4.88 21.87 -16.40
N ASP A 309 5.89 22.40 -17.10
CA ASP A 309 6.89 23.29 -16.49
C ASP A 309 6.24 24.60 -15.98
N LYS A 310 5.06 24.99 -16.49
CA LYS A 310 4.24 26.12 -15.95
C LYS A 310 3.48 25.76 -14.66
N TRP A 311 3.30 24.47 -14.37
CA TRP A 311 2.49 23.95 -13.27
C TRP A 311 3.35 23.13 -12.31
N MET A 312 4.46 23.71 -11.83
CA MET A 312 5.56 23.02 -11.14
C MET A 312 5.11 22.08 -10.01
N ALA A 313 4.13 22.47 -9.19
CA ALA A 313 3.61 21.62 -8.11
C ALA A 313 2.88 20.36 -8.63
N LEU A 314 1.99 20.54 -9.60
CA LEU A 314 1.25 19.45 -10.25
C LEU A 314 2.19 18.53 -11.04
N SER A 315 3.17 19.11 -11.73
CA SER A 315 4.25 18.40 -12.43
C SER A 315 5.09 17.54 -11.46
N LYS A 316 5.51 18.11 -10.34
CA LYS A 316 6.29 17.40 -9.31
C LYS A 316 5.50 16.25 -8.69
N GLU A 317 4.29 16.48 -8.20
CA GLU A 317 3.54 15.46 -7.48
C GLU A 317 2.94 14.38 -8.40
N SER A 318 2.69 14.67 -9.68
CA SER A 318 2.27 13.66 -10.67
C SER A 318 3.43 12.77 -11.14
N LEU A 319 4.64 13.31 -11.35
CA LEU A 319 5.83 12.50 -11.61
C LEU A 319 6.22 11.65 -10.39
N LYS A 320 5.98 12.15 -9.18
CA LYS A 320 6.13 11.40 -7.92
C LYS A 320 5.08 10.29 -7.78
N LEU A 321 3.82 10.56 -8.12
CA LEU A 321 2.77 9.53 -8.21
C LEU A 321 3.14 8.43 -9.21
N LEU A 322 3.60 8.80 -10.40
CA LEU A 322 4.06 7.84 -11.41
C LEU A 322 5.26 7.03 -10.91
N SER A 323 6.24 7.67 -10.25
CA SER A 323 7.38 6.97 -9.63
C SER A 323 6.92 5.92 -8.60
N TYR A 324 5.94 6.26 -7.75
CA TYR A 324 5.33 5.32 -6.80
C TYR A 324 4.61 4.17 -7.52
N LYS A 325 3.79 4.44 -8.54
CA LYS A 325 3.10 3.38 -9.30
C LYS A 325 4.09 2.44 -10.00
N LEU A 326 5.15 2.98 -10.61
CA LEU A 326 6.20 2.18 -11.25
C LEU A 326 7.09 1.43 -10.24
N HIS A 327 7.25 1.96 -9.02
CA HIS A 327 7.86 1.22 -7.91
C HIS A 327 7.04 -0.02 -7.57
N MET A 328 5.72 0.11 -7.44
CA MET A 328 4.83 -1.03 -7.18
C MET A 328 4.86 -2.05 -8.34
N VAL A 329 4.86 -1.62 -9.61
CA VAL A 329 5.06 -2.53 -10.75
C VAL A 329 6.39 -3.30 -10.63
N LYS A 330 7.50 -2.59 -10.39
CA LYS A 330 8.84 -3.16 -10.17
C LYS A 330 8.90 -4.11 -8.96
N ARG A 331 8.12 -3.85 -7.90
CA ARG A 331 8.01 -4.69 -6.71
C ARG A 331 7.38 -6.05 -7.04
N TYR A 332 6.21 -6.07 -7.67
CA TYR A 332 5.43 -7.30 -7.83
C TYR A 332 5.74 -8.10 -9.11
N VAL A 333 6.01 -7.46 -10.25
CA VAL A 333 6.22 -8.15 -11.54
C VAL A 333 7.55 -8.94 -11.56
N PRO A 334 7.61 -10.14 -12.19
CA PRO A 334 8.84 -10.90 -12.36
C PRO A 334 9.90 -10.18 -13.20
N GLU A 335 11.17 -10.33 -12.84
CA GLU A 335 12.30 -9.57 -13.44
C GLU A 335 12.40 -9.72 -14.97
N LYS A 336 12.12 -10.91 -15.50
CA LYS A 336 12.13 -11.18 -16.95
C LYS A 336 11.12 -10.33 -17.71
N ALA A 337 9.90 -10.20 -17.19
CA ALA A 337 8.85 -9.41 -17.81
C ALA A 337 9.01 -7.91 -17.52
N LEU A 338 9.47 -7.53 -16.32
CA LEU A 338 9.83 -6.16 -15.96
C LEU A 338 10.82 -5.54 -16.97
N LYS A 339 11.84 -6.30 -17.39
CA LYS A 339 12.81 -5.89 -18.44
C LYS A 339 12.21 -5.69 -19.83
N GLN A 340 10.98 -6.17 -20.08
CA GLN A 340 10.21 -5.84 -21.28
C GLN A 340 9.31 -4.61 -21.02
N LEU A 341 8.64 -4.54 -19.87
CA LEU A 341 7.80 -3.39 -19.48
C LEU A 341 8.60 -2.08 -19.49
N GLN A 342 9.84 -2.09 -19.00
CA GLN A 342 10.73 -0.92 -18.96
C GLN A 342 11.13 -0.39 -20.35
N LYS A 343 10.88 -1.14 -21.43
CA LYS A 343 11.05 -0.68 -22.82
C LYS A 343 9.85 0.12 -23.34
N VAL A 344 8.70 0.03 -22.68
CA VAL A 344 7.49 0.76 -23.07
C VAL A 344 7.65 2.22 -22.66
N PRO A 345 7.63 3.19 -23.60
CA PRO A 345 7.67 4.61 -23.24
C PRO A 345 6.42 4.99 -22.46
N ILE A 346 6.55 5.94 -21.53
CA ILE A 346 5.41 6.51 -20.81
C ILE A 346 5.35 8.01 -21.09
N TRP A 347 4.18 8.51 -21.48
CA TRP A 347 3.92 9.92 -21.72
C TRP A 347 3.02 10.46 -20.61
N ILE A 348 3.27 11.70 -20.18
CA ILE A 348 2.37 12.39 -19.24
C ILE A 348 2.06 13.80 -19.76
N GLU A 349 0.79 13.98 -20.15
CA GLU A 349 0.25 15.21 -20.71
C GLU A 349 -0.38 16.10 -19.64
N LEU A 350 -0.40 17.41 -19.88
CA LEU A 350 -1.24 18.32 -19.11
C LEU A 350 -2.73 18.01 -19.36
N GLU A 351 -3.12 17.92 -20.63
CA GLU A 351 -4.45 17.54 -21.07
C GLU A 351 -4.43 17.11 -22.54
N ASN A 352 -4.99 15.94 -22.84
CA ASN A 352 -5.30 15.43 -24.18
C ASN A 352 -6.80 15.06 -24.20
N PRO A 353 -7.66 15.83 -24.91
CA PRO A 353 -9.11 15.57 -24.95
C PRO A 353 -9.50 14.18 -25.50
N THR A 354 -8.61 13.51 -26.23
CA THR A 354 -8.85 12.15 -26.77
C THR A 354 -8.31 11.03 -25.87
N VAL A 355 -7.57 11.38 -24.80
CA VAL A 355 -7.12 10.46 -23.75
C VAL A 355 -7.43 11.10 -22.38
N PRO A 356 -8.69 11.08 -21.93
CA PRO A 356 -9.14 11.78 -20.72
C PRO A 356 -8.59 11.20 -19.40
N TYR A 357 -7.86 10.07 -19.42
CA TYR A 357 -7.17 9.54 -18.25
C TYR A 357 -5.83 8.89 -18.65
N ILE A 358 -5.84 7.62 -19.03
CA ILE A 358 -4.66 6.84 -19.40
C ILE A 358 -5.02 5.79 -20.46
N THR A 359 -4.11 5.48 -21.39
CA THR A 359 -4.31 4.41 -22.38
C THR A 359 -2.99 3.82 -22.86
N TYR A 360 -3.04 2.62 -23.43
CA TYR A 360 -1.99 2.03 -24.25
C TYR A 360 -2.31 2.18 -25.74
N HIS A 361 -1.36 2.75 -26.50
CA HIS A 361 -1.54 3.06 -27.92
C HIS A 361 -1.04 1.93 -28.83
N CYS A 362 -1.90 0.97 -29.18
CA CYS A 362 -1.55 -0.11 -30.13
C CYS A 362 -1.88 0.19 -31.60
N CYS A 363 -2.78 1.15 -31.90
CA CYS A 363 -3.25 1.41 -33.26
C CYS A 363 -2.74 2.74 -33.84
N LYS A 364 -2.03 2.65 -34.96
CA LYS A 364 -1.48 3.80 -35.70
C LYS A 364 -2.58 4.62 -36.38
N GLU A 365 -3.61 3.94 -36.85
CA GLU A 365 -4.74 4.51 -37.57
C GLU A 365 -5.60 5.36 -36.62
N THR A 366 -5.82 4.91 -35.38
CA THR A 366 -6.46 5.69 -34.30
C THR A 366 -5.67 6.96 -33.97
N LEU A 367 -4.36 6.85 -33.77
CA LEU A 367 -3.49 8.03 -33.54
C LEU A 367 -3.61 9.03 -34.70
N LYS A 368 -3.60 8.55 -35.95
CA LYS A 368 -3.75 9.37 -37.15
C LYS A 368 -5.13 10.05 -37.24
N SER A 369 -6.22 9.33 -36.97
CA SER A 369 -7.59 9.87 -37.04
C SER A 369 -7.90 10.86 -35.91
N GLN A 370 -7.25 10.71 -34.76
CA GLN A 370 -7.35 11.65 -33.64
C GLN A 370 -6.33 12.80 -33.72
N HIS A 371 -5.55 12.90 -34.81
CA HIS A 371 -4.47 13.87 -34.99
C HIS A 371 -3.45 13.91 -33.83
N GLN A 372 -3.17 12.76 -33.21
CA GLN A 372 -2.17 12.62 -32.16
C GLN A 372 -0.74 12.50 -32.71
N ASN A 373 0.24 12.65 -31.81
CA ASN A 373 1.66 12.42 -32.12
C ASN A 373 1.89 10.92 -32.43
N PRO A 374 2.36 10.55 -33.65
CA PRO A 374 2.57 9.16 -34.03
C PRO A 374 3.68 8.46 -33.23
N ASP A 375 4.61 9.20 -32.62
CA ASP A 375 5.69 8.63 -31.78
C ASP A 375 5.16 8.06 -30.45
N LYS A 376 3.87 8.24 -30.15
CA LYS A 376 3.16 7.55 -29.06
C LYS A 376 2.78 6.10 -29.40
N LEU A 377 2.91 5.66 -30.65
CA LEU A 377 2.60 4.30 -31.04
C LEU A 377 3.47 3.30 -30.25
N GLY A 378 2.82 2.41 -29.54
CA GLY A 378 3.46 1.43 -28.68
C GLY A 378 3.86 1.95 -27.29
N ALA A 379 3.37 3.12 -26.87
CA ALA A 379 3.59 3.72 -25.56
C ALA A 379 2.33 3.73 -24.68
N VAL A 380 2.50 3.89 -23.37
CA VAL A 380 1.42 4.26 -22.44
C VAL A 380 1.36 5.78 -22.35
N GLU A 381 0.18 6.37 -22.52
CA GLU A 381 -0.06 7.80 -22.30
C GLU A 381 -0.98 8.01 -21.11
N ILE A 382 -0.51 8.78 -20.12
CA ILE A 382 -1.36 9.49 -19.17
C ILE A 382 -1.77 10.80 -19.83
N GLY A 383 -2.98 10.86 -20.40
CA GLY A 383 -3.44 11.98 -21.20
C GLY A 383 -4.02 13.14 -20.38
N ASN A 384 -4.37 12.92 -19.11
CA ASN A 384 -4.79 14.00 -18.21
C ASN A 384 -4.17 13.86 -16.83
N VAL A 385 -3.22 14.76 -16.51
CA VAL A 385 -2.50 14.76 -15.23
C VAL A 385 -3.41 14.97 -14.01
N LYS A 386 -4.52 15.72 -14.14
CA LYS A 386 -5.45 15.96 -13.03
C LYS A 386 -6.25 14.70 -12.71
N ASN A 387 -6.82 14.06 -13.73
CA ASN A 387 -7.55 12.81 -13.59
C ASN A 387 -6.63 11.70 -13.10
N PHE A 388 -5.37 11.67 -13.56
CA PHE A 388 -4.35 10.78 -13.00
C PHE A 388 -4.05 11.04 -11.53
N MET A 389 -3.94 12.30 -11.09
CA MET A 389 -3.80 12.61 -9.67
C MET A 389 -5.04 12.22 -8.85
N GLN A 390 -6.24 12.33 -9.41
CA GLN A 390 -7.51 12.09 -8.72
C GLN A 390 -7.88 10.61 -8.61
N TRP A 391 -7.81 9.85 -9.71
CA TRP A 391 -8.40 8.51 -9.81
C TRP A 391 -7.44 7.36 -9.46
N SER A 392 -6.12 7.59 -9.46
CA SER A 392 -5.11 6.53 -9.28
C SER A 392 -5.07 5.83 -7.91
N PHE A 393 -5.93 6.19 -6.94
CA PHE A 393 -6.12 5.42 -5.70
C PHE A 393 -7.47 4.69 -5.63
N LEU A 394 -8.37 4.98 -6.57
CA LEU A 394 -9.57 4.18 -6.83
C LEU A 394 -9.22 3.01 -7.76
N GLN A 395 -8.45 3.27 -8.82
CA GLN A 395 -7.86 2.23 -9.69
C GLN A 395 -6.38 2.06 -9.36
N GLN A 396 -6.07 1.16 -8.43
CA GLN A 396 -4.74 1.10 -7.80
C GLN A 396 -3.63 0.64 -8.75
N PHE A 397 -3.88 -0.28 -9.68
CA PHE A 397 -2.87 -0.83 -10.58
C PHE A 397 -3.08 -0.49 -12.06
N MET A 398 -3.88 0.54 -12.39
CA MET A 398 -4.14 0.96 -13.78
C MET A 398 -2.87 1.24 -14.63
N VAL A 399 -1.75 1.65 -14.01
CA VAL A 399 -0.46 1.75 -14.72
C VAL A 399 0.08 0.37 -15.13
N LEU A 400 -0.11 -0.66 -14.29
CA LEU A 400 0.15 -2.06 -14.65
C LEU A 400 -0.83 -2.57 -15.72
N ASN A 401 -2.11 -2.20 -15.67
CA ASN A 401 -3.11 -2.55 -16.69
C ASN A 401 -2.65 -2.15 -18.10
N GLN A 402 -2.32 -0.86 -18.29
CA GLN A 402 -1.85 -0.37 -19.60
C GLN A 402 -0.47 -0.93 -19.98
N LEU A 403 0.39 -1.25 -19.01
CA LEU A 403 1.64 -2.00 -19.24
C LEU A 403 1.42 -3.48 -19.58
N ALA A 404 0.34 -4.11 -19.10
CA ALA A 404 -0.05 -5.48 -19.44
C ALA A 404 -0.63 -5.55 -20.86
N ARG A 405 -1.45 -4.57 -21.26
CA ARG A 405 -1.89 -4.38 -22.66
C ARG A 405 -0.67 -4.20 -23.60
N ALA A 406 0.35 -3.46 -23.15
CA ALA A 406 1.62 -3.32 -23.85
C ALA A 406 2.47 -4.61 -23.91
N TYR A 407 2.42 -5.45 -22.87
CA TYR A 407 3.10 -6.75 -22.83
C TYR A 407 2.43 -7.77 -23.76
N HIS A 408 1.10 -7.78 -23.78
CA HIS A 408 0.29 -8.59 -24.69
C HIS A 408 0.63 -8.24 -26.16
N ASP A 409 0.61 -6.95 -26.52
CA ASP A 409 1.04 -6.44 -27.84
C ASP A 409 2.48 -6.87 -28.20
N LYS A 410 3.46 -6.49 -27.37
CA LYS A 410 4.88 -6.51 -27.74
C LYS A 410 5.63 -7.81 -27.50
N VAL A 411 5.08 -8.71 -26.68
CA VAL A 411 5.79 -9.90 -26.19
C VAL A 411 5.01 -11.19 -26.42
N LEU A 412 3.67 -11.15 -26.32
CA LEU A 412 2.83 -12.35 -26.43
C LEU A 412 2.08 -12.48 -27.76
N GLY A 413 1.87 -11.36 -28.46
CA GLY A 413 0.99 -11.23 -29.63
C GLY A 413 -0.49 -11.21 -29.24
N TYR A 414 -1.28 -10.26 -29.75
CA TYR A 414 -2.75 -10.27 -29.57
C TYR A 414 -3.43 -11.49 -30.21
N ASP A 415 -2.72 -12.25 -31.03
CA ASP A 415 -3.22 -13.49 -31.60
C ASP A 415 -3.15 -14.70 -30.65
N ASN A 416 -2.49 -14.55 -29.48
CA ASN A 416 -2.19 -15.60 -28.51
C ASN A 416 -3.39 -16.53 -28.18
N ALA A 417 -3.27 -17.80 -28.56
CA ALA A 417 -4.33 -18.79 -28.43
C ALA A 417 -4.68 -19.13 -26.97
N GLU A 418 -3.74 -19.02 -26.04
CA GLU A 418 -3.98 -19.37 -24.63
C GLU A 418 -4.80 -18.29 -23.92
N ILE A 419 -4.50 -17.01 -24.17
CA ILE A 419 -5.29 -15.90 -23.63
C ILE A 419 -6.70 -15.93 -24.22
N LYS A 420 -6.85 -16.15 -25.54
CA LYS A 420 -8.16 -16.31 -26.20
C LYS A 420 -8.97 -17.48 -25.63
N ALA A 421 -8.34 -18.63 -25.39
CA ALA A 421 -9.02 -19.78 -24.80
C ALA A 421 -9.51 -19.50 -23.37
N ALA A 422 -8.73 -18.76 -22.59
CA ALA A 422 -9.07 -18.36 -21.22
C ALA A 422 -10.17 -17.28 -21.19
N HIS A 423 -10.11 -16.25 -22.03
CA HIS A 423 -11.20 -15.26 -22.17
C HIS A 423 -12.51 -15.94 -22.58
N GLN A 424 -12.48 -16.82 -23.59
CA GLN A 424 -13.67 -17.60 -23.96
C GLN A 424 -14.17 -18.52 -22.83
N HIS A 425 -13.30 -19.04 -21.97
CA HIS A 425 -13.70 -19.78 -20.78
C HIS A 425 -14.39 -18.87 -19.75
N ALA A 426 -13.85 -17.68 -19.49
CA ALA A 426 -14.44 -16.67 -18.61
C ALA A 426 -15.82 -16.21 -19.10
N VAL A 427 -15.97 -15.95 -20.40
CA VAL A 427 -17.27 -15.63 -21.03
C VAL A 427 -18.26 -16.79 -20.89
N ARG A 428 -17.84 -18.03 -21.16
CA ARG A 428 -18.72 -19.22 -21.06
C ARG A 428 -19.09 -19.62 -19.63
N ASN A 429 -18.26 -19.30 -18.64
CA ASN A 429 -18.49 -19.69 -17.25
C ASN A 429 -19.33 -18.68 -16.44
N GLN A 430 -19.61 -17.51 -17.02
CA GLN A 430 -20.50 -16.46 -16.50
C GLN A 430 -20.16 -15.89 -15.10
N LYS A 431 -19.05 -16.30 -14.47
CA LYS A 431 -18.64 -15.78 -13.16
C LYS A 431 -18.53 -14.25 -13.18
N TYR A 432 -17.82 -13.76 -14.19
CA TYR A 432 -17.54 -12.34 -14.41
C TYR A 432 -18.75 -11.51 -14.91
N ASP A 433 -19.94 -12.11 -15.09
CA ASP A 433 -21.12 -11.39 -15.58
C ASP A 433 -21.64 -10.35 -14.57
N LEU A 434 -21.42 -10.57 -13.26
CA LEU A 434 -21.81 -9.65 -12.19
C LEU A 434 -20.82 -9.74 -11.00
N VAL A 435 -19.99 -8.72 -10.83
CA VAL A 435 -18.92 -8.65 -9.81
C VAL A 435 -18.94 -7.30 -9.07
N LEU A 436 -18.41 -7.27 -7.85
CA LEU A 436 -18.30 -6.05 -7.05
C LEU A 436 -17.21 -5.12 -7.61
N ARG A 437 -17.49 -3.82 -7.75
CA ARG A 437 -16.56 -2.75 -8.14
C ARG A 437 -16.11 -1.95 -6.91
N PHE A 438 -15.00 -1.20 -7.02
CA PHE A 438 -14.37 -0.41 -5.94
C PHE A 438 -15.29 0.60 -5.23
N ASP A 439 -16.42 0.96 -5.85
CA ASP A 439 -17.48 1.84 -5.33
C ASP A 439 -18.57 1.08 -4.55
N GLY A 440 -18.49 -0.26 -4.50
CA GLY A 440 -19.48 -1.13 -3.87
C GLY A 440 -20.70 -1.41 -4.73
N GLN A 441 -20.66 -1.14 -6.04
CA GLN A 441 -21.71 -1.52 -6.99
C GLN A 441 -21.41 -2.88 -7.64
N TYR A 442 -22.44 -3.61 -8.03
CA TYR A 442 -22.30 -4.85 -8.81
C TYR A 442 -22.47 -4.56 -10.30
N VAL A 443 -21.45 -4.90 -11.10
CA VAL A 443 -21.36 -4.60 -12.54
C VAL A 443 -20.80 -5.78 -13.33
N ARG A 444 -20.91 -5.75 -14.65
CA ARG A 444 -20.21 -6.69 -15.54
C ARG A 444 -18.70 -6.36 -15.54
N HIS A 445 -17.84 -7.33 -15.31
CA HIS A 445 -16.39 -7.08 -15.25
C HIS A 445 -15.84 -6.67 -16.65
N PRO A 446 -15.01 -5.61 -16.74
CA PRO A 446 -14.32 -5.23 -17.98
C PRO A 446 -13.56 -6.37 -18.69
N ALA A 447 -13.11 -7.39 -17.94
CA ALA A 447 -12.42 -8.58 -18.42
C ALA A 447 -13.24 -9.43 -19.41
N LEU A 448 -14.55 -9.21 -19.55
CA LEU A 448 -15.37 -9.90 -20.54
C LEU A 448 -15.40 -9.21 -21.92
N THR A 449 -14.84 -7.99 -22.04
CA THR A 449 -14.89 -7.18 -23.28
C THR A 449 -14.14 -7.83 -24.45
N ASP A 450 -12.84 -8.08 -24.28
CA ASP A 450 -12.00 -8.81 -25.25
C ASP A 450 -10.81 -9.50 -24.56
N GLU A 451 -9.98 -10.20 -25.33
CA GLU A 451 -8.79 -10.90 -24.83
C GLU A 451 -7.70 -9.98 -24.24
N LYS A 452 -7.71 -8.68 -24.56
CA LYS A 452 -6.71 -7.69 -24.13
C LYS A 452 -7.06 -7.17 -22.75
N GLU A 453 -8.32 -6.77 -22.56
CA GLU A 453 -8.83 -6.39 -21.25
C GLU A 453 -8.80 -7.61 -20.31
N TYR A 454 -9.23 -8.80 -20.75
CA TYR A 454 -9.11 -10.03 -19.95
C TYR A 454 -7.68 -10.24 -19.40
N PHE A 455 -6.66 -10.10 -20.25
CA PHE A 455 -5.27 -10.25 -19.81
C PHE A 455 -4.82 -9.14 -18.86
N ALA A 456 -5.26 -7.91 -19.09
CA ALA A 456 -4.86 -6.74 -18.29
C ALA A 456 -5.51 -6.73 -16.90
N GLU A 457 -6.82 -6.94 -16.84
CA GLU A 457 -7.63 -7.02 -15.62
C GLU A 457 -7.12 -8.13 -14.70
N MET A 458 -6.92 -9.34 -15.25
CA MET A 458 -6.43 -10.46 -14.46
C MET A 458 -4.96 -10.27 -14.06
N THR A 459 -4.16 -9.48 -14.81
CA THR A 459 -2.80 -9.08 -14.39
C THR A 459 -2.83 -8.11 -13.21
N GLU A 460 -3.77 -7.14 -13.16
CA GLU A 460 -3.94 -6.28 -11.98
C GLU A 460 -4.26 -7.10 -10.73
N ALA A 461 -5.24 -7.99 -10.81
CA ALA A 461 -5.61 -8.84 -9.68
C ALA A 461 -4.45 -9.76 -9.25
N TYR A 462 -3.75 -10.39 -10.21
CA TYR A 462 -2.70 -11.36 -9.92
C TYR A 462 -1.42 -10.76 -9.32
N TYR A 463 -1.02 -9.54 -9.71
CA TYR A 463 0.20 -8.89 -9.21
C TYR A 463 -0.04 -7.70 -8.27
N GLY A 464 -1.28 -7.30 -8.04
CA GLY A 464 -1.59 -6.07 -7.33
C GLY A 464 -3.00 -6.08 -6.74
N VAL A 465 -3.79 -5.08 -7.17
CA VAL A 465 -5.13 -4.79 -6.69
C VAL A 465 -5.93 -4.24 -7.88
N ASN A 466 -6.85 -5.04 -8.42
CA ASN A 466 -7.83 -4.62 -9.42
C ASN A 466 -8.91 -3.71 -8.77
N ASP A 467 -9.67 -2.95 -9.55
CA ASP A 467 -10.80 -2.13 -9.08
C ASP A 467 -12.17 -2.84 -9.20
N HIS A 468 -12.17 -4.08 -9.68
CA HIS A 468 -13.28 -5.03 -9.76
C HIS A 468 -12.89 -6.37 -9.11
N TYR A 469 -13.87 -7.09 -8.57
CA TYR A 469 -13.66 -8.41 -7.98
C TYR A 469 -13.42 -9.47 -9.07
N PRO A 470 -12.42 -10.38 -8.93
CA PRO A 470 -11.54 -10.57 -7.78
C PRO A 470 -10.46 -9.49 -7.67
N PHE A 471 -10.41 -8.80 -6.52
CA PHE A 471 -9.53 -7.64 -6.34
C PHE A 471 -8.06 -8.05 -6.22
N ILE A 472 -7.77 -9.15 -5.53
CA ILE A 472 -6.39 -9.62 -5.29
C ILE A 472 -6.15 -11.08 -5.70
N GLN A 473 -4.87 -11.44 -5.87
CA GLN A 473 -4.41 -12.75 -6.35
C GLN A 473 -5.01 -13.93 -5.59
N PHE A 474 -5.20 -13.79 -4.27
CA PHE A 474 -5.71 -14.87 -3.44
C PHE A 474 -7.17 -15.23 -3.78
N GLU A 475 -7.96 -14.22 -4.12
CA GLU A 475 -9.35 -14.35 -4.55
C GLU A 475 -9.43 -14.85 -5.98
N LEU A 476 -8.62 -14.28 -6.88
CA LEU A 476 -8.50 -14.77 -8.26
C LEU A 476 -8.17 -16.26 -8.28
N LYS A 477 -7.33 -16.74 -7.35
CA LYS A 477 -7.01 -18.16 -7.21
C LYS A 477 -8.20 -19.04 -6.78
N GLN A 478 -9.15 -18.52 -6.01
CA GLN A 478 -10.40 -19.24 -5.73
C GLN A 478 -11.38 -19.13 -6.91
N TYR A 479 -11.40 -17.98 -7.57
CA TYR A 479 -12.42 -17.58 -8.53
C TYR A 479 -12.15 -18.12 -9.94
N ASP A 480 -10.96 -17.89 -10.48
CA ASP A 480 -10.47 -18.52 -11.71
C ASP A 480 -8.98 -18.94 -11.54
N PRO A 481 -8.71 -20.13 -10.99
CA PRO A 481 -7.34 -20.64 -10.87
C PRO A 481 -6.65 -20.84 -12.23
N ASN A 482 -7.40 -21.00 -13.34
CA ASN A 482 -6.80 -21.14 -14.67
C ASN A 482 -6.17 -19.81 -15.11
N ALA A 483 -6.79 -18.67 -14.76
CA ALA A 483 -6.18 -17.35 -14.94
C ALA A 483 -4.86 -17.21 -14.15
N CYS A 484 -4.83 -17.68 -12.89
CA CYS A 484 -3.60 -17.69 -12.08
C CYS A 484 -2.47 -18.51 -12.72
N ASP A 485 -2.74 -19.72 -13.20
CA ASP A 485 -1.72 -20.58 -13.81
C ASP A 485 -1.27 -20.05 -15.18
N LEU A 486 -2.19 -19.52 -15.98
CA LEU A 486 -1.88 -18.85 -17.25
C LEU A 486 -0.95 -17.65 -17.04
N LEU A 487 -1.27 -16.76 -16.09
CA LEU A 487 -0.44 -15.60 -15.79
C LEU A 487 0.93 -16.00 -15.23
N THR A 488 0.99 -17.01 -14.36
CA THR A 488 2.25 -17.58 -13.86
C THR A 488 3.18 -18.01 -15.00
N LYS A 489 2.62 -18.63 -16.04
CA LYS A 489 3.35 -19.08 -17.24
C LYS A 489 3.79 -17.90 -18.12
N LEU A 490 2.84 -17.06 -18.54
CA LEU A 490 3.06 -16.00 -19.52
C LEU A 490 4.02 -14.91 -19.01
N TRP A 491 3.91 -14.51 -17.75
CA TRP A 491 4.80 -13.52 -17.12
C TRP A 491 6.14 -14.11 -16.62
N HIS A 492 6.35 -15.42 -16.83
CA HIS A 492 7.55 -16.17 -16.44
C HIS A 492 7.90 -16.10 -14.94
N GLY A 493 6.89 -16.09 -14.08
CA GLY A 493 7.07 -16.10 -12.63
C GLY A 493 5.75 -15.93 -11.87
N ARG A 494 5.72 -16.41 -10.63
CA ARG A 494 4.59 -16.17 -9.72
C ARG A 494 4.60 -14.72 -9.20
N ALA A 495 3.46 -14.24 -8.72
CA ALA A 495 3.44 -13.10 -7.81
C ALA A 495 4.26 -13.42 -6.54
N LYS A 496 4.79 -12.38 -5.89
CA LYS A 496 5.83 -12.48 -4.87
C LYS A 496 5.30 -12.36 -3.44
#